data_AF-A0A831WRN4-F1
#
_entry.id   AF-A0A831WRN4-F1
#
_cell.length_a   1.000
_cell.length_b   1.000
_cell.length_c   1.000
_cell.angle_alpha   90.00
_cell.angle_beta   90.00
_cell.angle_gamma   90.00
#
_symmetry.space_group_name_H-M   'P 1'
#
loop_
_entity.id
_entity.type
_entity.pdbx_description
1 polymer ?
#
loop_
_entity_poly.entity_id
_entity_poly.type
_entity_poly.pdbx_seq_one_letter_code
_entity_poly.pdbx_strand_id
1 'polypeptide(L)'
;MKNRHVVGNKDRKKYFFMIKDAFPDIDIPSKSKMEIAKIEDFDGLIIDNSVDFLVANNSILLTIHAISNYKPKTRWVTVDEGAIRFIVNGADVMAPGIVDADKDIRKGYSVWVRDEKHSTPLASGIALM
;
A
#
# COMPACT_ATOMS: atom_id res chain seq x y z
N MET A 1 -15.85 2.15 12.14
CA MET A 1 -14.72 3.12 12.08
C MET A 1 -15.09 4.35 12.88
N LYS A 2 -14.24 4.77 13.82
CA LYS A 2 -14.45 6.02 14.59
C LYS A 2 -13.95 7.21 13.77
N ASN A 3 -14.56 8.38 13.96
CA ASN A 3 -14.12 9.67 13.40
C ASN A 3 -13.99 9.72 11.86
N ARG A 4 -14.83 9.00 11.12
CA ARG A 4 -14.88 9.08 9.65
C ARG A 4 -15.40 10.45 9.20
N HIS A 5 -14.63 11.14 8.36
CA HIS A 5 -15.04 12.42 7.78
C HIS A 5 -14.45 12.64 6.39
N VAL A 6 -15.07 13.54 5.63
CA VAL A 6 -14.60 13.93 4.29
C VAL A 6 -13.31 14.73 4.40
N VAL A 7 -12.34 14.40 3.55
CA VAL A 7 -11.06 15.10 3.49
C VAL A 7 -11.26 16.49 2.87
N GLY A 8 -10.79 17.53 3.55
CA GLY A 8 -10.83 18.90 3.06
C GLY A 8 -9.96 19.13 1.81
N ASN A 9 -10.28 20.14 1.00
CA ASN A 9 -9.61 20.39 -0.29
C ASN A 9 -8.07 20.53 -0.21
N LYS A 10 -7.54 21.12 0.87
CA LYS A 10 -6.09 21.27 1.08
C LYS A 10 -5.42 19.90 1.26
N ASP A 11 -5.95 19.08 2.16
CA ASP A 11 -5.42 17.76 2.46
C ASP A 11 -5.66 16.75 1.34
N ARG A 12 -6.74 16.93 0.58
CA ARG A 12 -7.01 16.12 -0.62
C ARG A 12 -5.85 16.21 -1.60
N LYS A 13 -5.35 17.41 -1.91
CA LYS A 13 -4.17 17.59 -2.78
C LYS A 13 -2.92 16.91 -2.21
N LYS A 14 -2.71 17.00 -0.90
CA LYS A 14 -1.62 16.32 -0.20
C LYS A 14 -1.70 14.81 -0.39
N TYR A 15 -2.85 14.18 -0.13
CA TYR A 15 -2.98 12.73 -0.28
C TYR A 15 -2.86 12.26 -1.73
N PHE A 16 -3.42 12.99 -2.70
CA PHE A 16 -3.20 12.69 -4.12
C PHE A 16 -1.71 12.69 -4.47
N PHE A 17 -0.96 13.70 -3.99
CA PHE A 17 0.47 13.76 -4.19
C PHE A 17 1.18 12.56 -3.53
N MET A 18 0.88 12.25 -2.27
CA MET A 18 1.50 11.13 -1.56
C MET A 18 1.20 9.78 -2.22
N ILE A 19 -0.03 9.57 -2.73
CA ILE A 19 -0.40 8.35 -3.44
C ILE A 19 0.38 8.24 -4.75
N LYS A 20 0.48 9.33 -5.52
CA LYS A 20 1.25 9.35 -6.78
C LYS A 20 2.75 9.20 -6.59
N ASP A 21 3.29 9.75 -5.52
CA ASP A 21 4.70 9.60 -5.16
C ASP A 21 5.02 8.15 -4.76
N ALA A 22 4.17 7.55 -3.92
CA ALA A 22 4.32 6.16 -3.50
C ALA A 22 4.11 5.17 -4.65
N PHE A 23 3.00 5.31 -5.39
CA PHE A 23 2.54 4.40 -6.45
C PHE A 23 2.18 5.19 -7.72
N PRO A 24 3.15 5.52 -8.59
CA PRO A 24 2.96 6.44 -9.72
C PRO A 24 1.95 5.97 -10.76
N ASP A 25 1.75 4.67 -10.86
CA ASP A 25 0.86 4.00 -11.80
C ASP A 25 -0.57 3.81 -11.28
N ILE A 26 -0.86 4.19 -10.03
CA ILE A 26 -2.22 4.20 -9.49
C ILE A 26 -2.89 5.54 -9.81
N ASP A 27 -4.02 5.49 -10.51
CA ASP A 27 -4.86 6.64 -10.82
C ASP A 27 -6.18 6.57 -10.06
N ILE A 28 -6.44 7.60 -9.25
CA ILE A 28 -7.72 7.78 -8.57
C ILE A 28 -8.51 8.86 -9.33
N PRO A 29 -9.76 8.59 -9.73
CA PRO A 29 -10.58 9.60 -10.37
C PRO A 29 -10.70 10.87 -9.51
N SER A 30 -10.52 12.04 -10.12
CA SER A 30 -10.53 13.32 -9.42
C SER A 30 -11.86 13.63 -8.72
N LYS A 31 -12.96 13.00 -9.15
CA LYS A 31 -14.30 13.11 -8.56
C LYS A 31 -14.57 12.13 -7.42
N SER A 32 -13.70 11.14 -7.20
CA SER A 32 -13.91 10.11 -6.16
C SER A 32 -14.03 10.75 -4.78
N LYS A 33 -15.00 10.31 -3.99
CA LYS A 33 -15.15 10.75 -2.61
C LYS A 33 -13.95 10.25 -1.81
N MET A 34 -13.25 11.16 -1.14
CA MET A 34 -12.11 10.85 -0.29
C MET A 34 -12.45 11.18 1.15
N GLU A 35 -12.39 10.17 2.01
CA GLU A 35 -12.65 10.26 3.44
C GLU A 35 -11.47 9.71 4.22
N ILE A 36 -11.33 10.11 5.48
CA ILE A 36 -10.33 9.58 6.39
C ILE A 36 -11.00 9.10 7.67
N ALA A 37 -10.52 8.00 8.23
CA ALA A 37 -11.02 7.46 9.50
C ALA A 37 -9.88 6.82 10.29
N LYS A 38 -9.97 6.81 11.63
CA LYS A 38 -8.98 6.15 12.47
C LYS A 38 -9.21 4.63 12.47
N ILE A 39 -8.16 3.87 12.19
CA ILE A 39 -8.12 2.40 12.19
C ILE A 39 -6.94 1.98 13.07
N GLU A 40 -7.23 1.60 14.32
CA GLU A 40 -6.21 1.33 15.34
C GLU A 40 -5.20 2.49 15.40
N ASP A 41 -3.93 2.22 15.13
CA ASP A 41 -2.85 3.21 15.15
C ASP A 41 -2.71 3.98 13.83
N PHE A 42 -3.36 3.53 12.76
CA PHE A 42 -3.26 4.11 11.41
C PHE A 42 -4.45 5.01 11.09
N ASP A 43 -4.27 5.92 10.13
CA ASP A 43 -5.38 6.59 9.49
C ASP A 43 -5.69 5.88 8.17
N GLY A 44 -6.93 5.40 8.00
CA GLY A 44 -7.40 4.79 6.76
C GLY A 44 -7.96 5.84 5.82
N LEU A 45 -7.44 5.88 4.59
CA LEU A 45 -7.97 6.69 3.51
C LEU A 45 -8.98 5.88 2.71
N ILE A 46 -10.20 6.40 2.64
CA ILE A 46 -11.36 5.75 2.03
C ILE A 46 -11.65 6.43 0.70
N ILE A 47 -11.62 5.67 -0.40
CA ILE A 47 -11.96 6.11 -1.75
C ILE A 47 -13.29 5.45 -2.14
N ASP A 48 -14.33 6.25 -2.38
CA ASP A 48 -15.66 5.76 -2.79
C ASP A 48 -16.21 4.61 -1.93
N ASN A 49 -16.03 4.71 -0.60
CA ASN A 49 -16.40 3.73 0.43
C ASN A 49 -15.50 2.50 0.57
N SER A 50 -14.39 2.41 -0.18
CA SER A 50 -13.37 1.37 -0.03
C SER A 50 -12.16 1.90 0.73
N VAL A 51 -11.65 1.14 1.71
CA VAL A 51 -10.41 1.49 2.43
C VAL A 51 -9.23 1.07 1.58
N ASP A 52 -8.75 1.99 0.77
CA ASP A 52 -7.75 1.68 -0.23
C ASP A 52 -6.32 1.90 0.28
N PHE A 53 -6.14 2.87 1.19
CA PHE A 53 -4.83 3.24 1.67
C PHE A 53 -4.78 3.36 3.18
N LEU A 54 -3.62 3.08 3.75
CA LEU A 54 -3.28 3.40 5.13
C LEU A 54 -2.21 4.48 5.13
N VAL A 55 -2.37 5.47 6.02
CA VAL A 55 -1.37 6.51 6.27
C VAL A 55 -0.62 6.14 7.54
N ALA A 56 0.69 5.94 7.42
CA ALA A 56 1.57 5.53 8.51
C ALA A 56 2.90 6.28 8.43
N ASN A 57 3.30 7.00 9.49
CA ASN A 57 4.60 7.69 9.55
C ASN A 57 4.94 8.54 8.30
N ASN A 58 3.99 9.34 7.82
CA ASN A 58 4.10 10.12 6.57
C ASN A 58 4.20 9.31 5.26
N SER A 59 4.03 7.99 5.30
CA SER A 59 3.96 7.11 4.13
C SER A 59 2.54 6.68 3.81
N ILE A 60 2.29 6.36 2.54
CA ILE A 60 1.06 5.74 2.05
C ILE A 60 1.31 4.27 1.76
N LEU A 61 0.52 3.40 2.36
CA LEU A 61 0.52 1.96 2.09
C LEU A 61 -0.78 1.57 1.40
N LEU A 62 -0.73 0.58 0.52
CA LEU A 62 -1.93 -0.01 -0.07
C LEU A 62 -2.50 -1.07 0.86
N THR A 63 -3.82 -1.16 0.92
CA THR A 63 -4.46 -2.36 1.47
C THR A 63 -4.37 -3.50 0.45
N ILE A 64 -4.45 -4.76 0.91
CA ILE A 64 -4.49 -5.95 0.05
C ILE A 64 -5.64 -5.86 -0.97
N HIS A 65 -6.77 -5.32 -0.53
CA HIS A 65 -7.92 -5.05 -1.39
C HIS A 65 -7.60 -4.04 -2.50
N ALA A 66 -6.94 -2.93 -2.16
CA ALA A 66 -6.53 -1.93 -3.14
C ALA A 66 -5.55 -2.48 -4.17
N ILE A 67 -4.56 -3.29 -3.76
CA ILE A 67 -3.62 -3.93 -4.69
C ILE A 67 -4.38 -4.79 -5.70
N SER A 68 -5.37 -5.55 -5.23
CA SER A 68 -6.18 -6.44 -6.07
C SER A 68 -7.05 -5.67 -7.07
N ASN A 69 -7.56 -4.49 -6.69
CA ASN A 69 -8.40 -3.64 -7.52
C ASN A 69 -7.59 -2.80 -8.52
N TYR A 70 -6.58 -2.07 -8.04
CA TYR A 70 -5.76 -1.17 -8.86
C TYR A 70 -4.74 -1.91 -9.72
N LYS A 71 -4.30 -3.10 -9.29
CA LYS A 71 -3.28 -3.91 -9.97
C LYS A 71 -2.01 -3.11 -10.32
N PRO A 72 -1.35 -2.50 -9.32
CA PRO A 72 -0.11 -1.76 -9.56
C PRO A 72 0.94 -2.67 -10.21
N LYS A 73 1.68 -2.09 -11.14
CA LYS A 73 2.78 -2.67 -11.91
C LYS A 73 4.14 -2.26 -11.35
N THR A 74 4.19 -1.27 -10.48
CA THR A 74 5.41 -0.80 -9.80
C THR A 74 5.39 -1.14 -8.30
N ARG A 75 6.53 -0.95 -7.63
CA ARG A 75 6.72 -1.06 -6.17
C ARG A 75 6.40 -2.44 -5.58
N TRP A 76 6.59 -3.49 -6.35
CA TRP A 76 6.35 -4.87 -5.92
C TRP A 76 7.63 -5.57 -5.47
N VAL A 77 7.47 -6.49 -4.52
CA VAL A 77 8.48 -7.44 -4.06
C VAL A 77 7.88 -8.84 -4.18
N THR A 78 8.58 -9.76 -4.83
CA THR A 78 8.15 -11.15 -5.01
C THR A 78 8.92 -12.05 -4.05
N VAL A 79 8.20 -12.91 -3.34
CA VAL A 79 8.77 -13.83 -2.35
C VAL A 79 8.54 -15.29 -2.72
N ASP A 80 9.43 -16.16 -2.25
CA ASP A 80 9.30 -17.61 -2.38
C ASP A 80 8.15 -18.18 -1.52
N GLU A 81 7.76 -19.42 -1.80
CA GLU A 81 6.72 -20.15 -1.05
C GLU A 81 7.04 -20.31 0.45
N GLY A 82 8.32 -20.48 0.80
CA GLY A 82 8.77 -20.71 2.17
C GLY A 82 8.57 -19.48 3.07
N ALA A 83 8.62 -18.28 2.51
CA ALA A 83 8.42 -17.02 3.22
C ALA A 83 6.95 -16.71 3.52
N ILE A 84 6.01 -17.19 2.69
CA ILE A 84 4.58 -16.80 2.73
C ILE A 84 3.97 -16.95 4.12
N ARG A 85 4.16 -18.11 4.77
CA ARG A 85 3.56 -18.38 6.09
C ARG A 85 4.00 -17.39 7.16
N PHE A 86 5.24 -16.89 7.07
CA PHE A 86 5.77 -15.95 8.05
C PHE A 86 5.22 -14.56 7.81
N ILE A 87 5.16 -14.14 6.54
CA ILE A 87 4.66 -12.82 6.14
C ILE A 87 3.17 -12.67 6.48
N VAL A 88 2.36 -13.69 6.20
CA VAL A 88 0.93 -13.69 6.54
C VAL A 88 0.69 -13.64 8.05
N ASN A 89 1.64 -14.14 8.85
CA ASN A 89 1.63 -14.05 10.30
C ASN A 89 2.22 -12.73 10.84
N GLY A 90 2.52 -11.76 9.97
CA GLY A 90 2.99 -10.43 10.34
C GLY A 90 4.49 -10.31 10.58
N ALA A 91 5.29 -11.29 10.15
CA ALA A 91 6.74 -11.15 10.17
C ALA A 91 7.22 -10.20 9.07
N ASP A 92 8.35 -9.53 9.33
CA ASP A 92 9.04 -8.74 8.31
C ASP A 92 9.51 -9.62 7.14
N VAL A 93 9.53 -9.03 5.94
CA VAL A 93 10.13 -9.66 4.75
C VAL A 93 11.64 -9.50 4.81
N MET A 94 12.36 -10.62 4.84
CA MET A 94 13.82 -10.65 4.87
C MET A 94 14.39 -10.97 3.48
N ALA A 95 15.54 -10.38 3.15
CA ALA A 95 16.19 -10.52 1.84
C ALA A 95 16.33 -11.97 1.31
N PRO A 96 16.67 -12.99 2.13
CA PRO A 96 16.78 -14.37 1.63
C PRO A 96 15.49 -14.96 1.05
N GLY A 97 14.32 -14.45 1.46
CA GLY A 97 13.02 -14.91 0.94
C GLY A 97 12.51 -14.11 -0.26
N ILE A 98 13.25 -13.08 -0.70
CA ILE A 98 12.91 -12.26 -1.86
C ILE A 98 13.54 -12.88 -3.10
N VAL A 99 12.72 -13.23 -4.09
CA VAL A 99 13.18 -13.85 -5.35
C VAL A 99 13.24 -12.88 -6.53
N ASP A 100 12.46 -11.80 -6.47
CA ASP A 100 12.48 -10.74 -7.48
C ASP A 100 11.89 -9.45 -6.87
N ALA A 101 12.22 -8.29 -7.42
CA ALA A 101 11.65 -7.02 -6.99
C ALA A 101 11.69 -5.98 -8.12
N ASP A 102 10.81 -4.99 -8.03
CA ASP A 102 10.88 -3.81 -8.89
C ASP A 102 12.23 -3.08 -8.68
N LYS A 103 12.97 -2.88 -9.77
CA LYS A 103 14.33 -2.30 -9.79
C LYS A 103 14.37 -0.84 -9.37
N ASP A 104 13.23 -0.15 -9.40
CA ASP A 104 13.12 1.25 -9.01
C ASP A 104 12.82 1.45 -7.51
N ILE A 105 12.71 0.36 -6.73
CA ILE A 105 12.59 0.45 -5.28
C ILE A 105 13.85 1.06 -4.68
N ARG A 106 13.65 1.96 -3.71
CA ARG A 106 14.70 2.58 -2.90
C ARG A 106 14.29 2.49 -1.44
N LYS A 107 15.27 2.48 -0.55
CA LYS A 107 15.05 2.60 0.89
C LYS A 107 14.06 3.74 1.21
N GLY A 108 13.06 3.43 2.03
CA GLY A 108 12.00 4.33 2.44
C GLY A 108 10.76 4.32 1.54
N TYR A 109 10.81 3.67 0.37
CA TYR A 109 9.65 3.59 -0.50
C TYR A 109 8.59 2.63 0.03
N SER A 110 7.33 3.01 -0.15
CA SER A 110 6.21 2.10 0.04
C SER A 110 6.25 1.00 -1.01
N VAL A 111 6.05 -0.24 -0.57
CA VAL A 111 6.05 -1.43 -1.42
C VAL A 111 4.90 -2.36 -1.07
N TRP A 112 4.59 -3.26 -1.99
CA TRP A 112 3.68 -4.37 -1.77
C TRP A 112 4.34 -5.70 -2.11
N VAL A 113 3.92 -6.75 -1.43
CA VAL A 113 4.55 -8.07 -1.45
C VAL A 113 3.61 -9.06 -2.13
N ARG A 114 4.15 -9.93 -2.98
CA ARG A 114 3.40 -10.95 -3.71
C ARG A 114 4.11 -12.30 -3.73
N ASP A 115 3.35 -13.38 -3.91
CA ASP A 115 3.93 -14.70 -4.12
C ASP A 115 4.45 -14.89 -5.56
N GLU A 116 5.46 -15.74 -5.73
CA GLU A 116 6.07 -16.03 -7.03
C GLU A 116 5.17 -16.78 -8.03
N LYS A 117 4.22 -17.58 -7.55
CA LYS A 117 3.47 -18.53 -8.39
C LYS A 117 2.22 -17.92 -9.01
N HIS A 118 1.52 -17.10 -8.25
CA HIS A 118 0.23 -16.52 -8.60
C HIS A 118 0.23 -14.99 -8.56
N SER A 119 1.32 -14.35 -8.10
CA SER A 119 1.38 -12.91 -7.89
C SER A 119 0.27 -12.39 -6.96
N THR A 120 -0.20 -13.24 -6.04
CA THR A 120 -1.21 -12.92 -5.05
C THR A 120 -0.64 -11.89 -4.08
N PRO A 121 -1.32 -10.76 -3.84
CA PRO A 121 -0.88 -9.80 -2.85
C PRO A 121 -0.93 -10.40 -1.44
N LEU A 122 0.16 -10.28 -0.69
CA LEU A 122 0.32 -10.85 0.66
C LEU A 122 0.39 -9.77 1.74
N ALA A 123 1.14 -8.69 1.47
CA ALA A 123 1.44 -7.64 2.45
C ALA A 123 1.74 -6.30 1.77
N SER A 124 1.79 -5.23 2.55
CA SER A 124 2.36 -3.93 2.17
C SER A 124 3.29 -3.46 3.29
N GLY A 125 4.34 -2.71 2.94
CA GLY A 125 5.36 -2.27 3.88
C GLY A 125 6.26 -1.19 3.31
N ILE A 126 7.35 -0.91 4.04
CA ILE A 126 8.36 0.09 3.66
C ILE A 126 9.68 -0.62 3.37
N ALA A 127 10.31 -0.31 2.25
CA ALA A 127 11.61 -0.85 1.90
C ALA A 127 12.69 -0.33 2.87
N LEU A 128 13.49 -1.24 3.44
CA LEU A 128 14.55 -0.90 4.40
C LEU A 128 15.94 -0.76 3.76
N MET A 129 16.09 -1.21 2.52
CA MET A 129 17.30 -1.15 1.71
C MET A 129 16.99 -0.92 0.24
#